data_AF-A0A1G8SE86-F1
#
_entry.id   AF-A0A1G8SE86-F1
#
_cell.length_a   1.000
_cell.length_b   1.000
_cell.length_c   1.000
_cell.angle_alpha   90.00
_cell.angle_beta   90.00
_cell.angle_gamma   90.00
#
_symmetry.space_group_name_H-M   'P 1'
#
loop_
_entity.id
_entity.type
_entity.pdbx_description
1 polymer ?
#
loop_
_entity_poly.entity_id
_entity_poly.type
_entity_poly.pdbx_seq_one_letter_code
_entity_poly.pdbx_strand_id
1 'polypeptide(L)'
;MSFTMERSGISDRALDLADRVETFVRETVVPFERDPRLGAHGPSEELSMELKALAREAGLMTPHILEGFVRGTWLEAGRGLS
;
A
#
# COMPACT_ATOMS: atom_id res chain seq x y z
N MET A 1 20.24 -8.12 4.24
CA MET A 1 19.41 -7.63 5.35
C MET A 1 17.99 -8.14 5.11
N SER A 2 17.60 -9.20 5.81
CA SER A 2 16.28 -9.81 5.65
C SER A 2 15.29 -9.01 6.47
N PHE A 3 14.35 -8.33 5.81
CA PHE A 3 13.19 -7.72 6.46
C PHE A 3 12.22 -8.87 6.79
N THR A 4 12.56 -9.69 7.78
CA THR A 4 11.58 -10.56 8.44
C THR A 4 10.65 -9.66 9.23
N MET A 5 9.69 -9.06 8.52
CA MET A 5 8.47 -8.59 9.17
C MET A 5 7.89 -9.83 9.83
N GLU A 6 7.94 -9.88 11.16
CA GLU A 6 7.29 -10.95 11.92
C GLU A 6 5.83 -10.98 11.51
N ARG A 7 5.48 -11.90 10.62
CA ARG A 7 4.09 -12.19 10.20
C ARG A 7 3.26 -12.77 11.36
N SER A 8 3.89 -12.97 12.52
CA SER A 8 3.29 -13.45 13.74
C SER A 8 2.28 -12.42 14.25
N GLY A 9 0.99 -12.79 14.27
CA GLY A 9 -0.11 -11.91 14.69
C GLY A 9 -0.82 -11.16 13.54
N ILE A 10 -0.38 -11.32 12.29
CA ILE A 10 -1.11 -10.82 11.12
C ILE A 10 -2.16 -11.85 10.71
N SER A 11 -3.42 -11.43 10.57
CA SER A 11 -4.49 -12.32 10.11
C SER A 11 -4.22 -12.88 8.70
N ASP A 12 -4.70 -14.09 8.40
CA ASP A 12 -4.56 -14.70 7.08
C ASP A 12 -5.07 -13.80 5.95
N ARG A 13 -6.15 -13.04 6.21
CA ARG A 13 -6.70 -12.04 5.28
C ARG A 13 -5.70 -10.92 4.99
N ALA A 14 -4.99 -10.45 6.01
CA ALA A 14 -4.01 -9.39 5.85
C ALA A 14 -2.74 -9.90 5.15
N LEU A 15 -2.38 -11.18 5.34
CA LEU A 15 -1.31 -11.83 4.59
C LEU A 15 -1.67 -11.99 3.10
N ASP A 16 -2.88 -12.46 2.79
CA ASP A 16 -3.37 -12.55 1.40
C ASP A 16 -3.34 -11.19 0.70
N LEU A 17 -3.80 -10.13 1.38
CA LEU A 17 -3.75 -8.78 0.84
C LEU A 17 -2.29 -8.31 0.61
N ALA A 18 -1.39 -8.59 1.55
CA ALA A 18 0.02 -8.23 1.42
C ALA A 18 0.67 -8.94 0.22
N ASP A 19 0.43 -10.24 0.04
CA ASP A 19 0.99 -11.02 -1.07
C ASP A 19 0.46 -10.51 -2.43
N ARG A 20 -0.84 -10.15 -2.49
CA ARG A 20 -1.45 -9.56 -3.69
C ARG A 20 -0.88 -8.17 -4.01
N VAL A 21 -0.67 -7.33 -2.99
CA VAL A 21 -0.04 -6.01 -3.16
C VAL A 21 1.41 -6.16 -3.59
N GLU A 22 2.18 -7.05 -2.97
CA GLU A 22 3.58 -7.29 -3.34
C GLU A 22 3.70 -7.73 -4.80
N THR A 23 2.86 -8.68 -5.23
CA THR A 23 2.83 -9.16 -6.61
C THR A 23 2.52 -8.01 -7.58
N PHE A 24 1.48 -7.22 -7.31
CA PHE A 24 1.13 -6.07 -8.14
C PHE A 24 2.25 -5.02 -8.22
N VAL A 25 2.92 -4.73 -7.10
CA VAL A 25 4.03 -3.78 -7.11
C VAL A 25 5.17 -4.31 -7.98
N ARG A 26 5.58 -5.57 -7.79
CA ARG A 26 6.71 -6.16 -8.53
C ARG A 26 6.45 -6.30 -10.02
N GLU A 27 5.25 -6.73 -10.39
CA GLU A 27 4.94 -7.06 -11.78
C GLU A 27 4.44 -5.84 -12.57
N THR A 28 3.68 -4.96 -11.92
CA THR A 28 3.04 -3.83 -12.60
C THR A 28 3.75 -2.51 -12.32
N VAL A 29 4.02 -2.16 -11.06
CA VAL A 29 4.52 -0.82 -10.70
C VAL A 29 6.00 -0.64 -10.98
N VAL A 30 6.84 -1.63 -10.63
CA VAL A 30 8.31 -1.57 -10.80
C VAL A 30 8.74 -1.24 -12.25
N PRO A 31 8.11 -1.78 -13.31
CA PRO A 31 8.40 -1.35 -14.68
C PRO A 31 8.25 0.16 -14.92
N PHE A 32 7.27 0.82 -14.26
CA PHE A 32 7.04 2.25 -14.41
C PHE A 32 8.00 3.11 -13.58
N GLU A 33 8.81 2.56 -12.67
CA GLU A 33 9.79 3.33 -11.89
C GLU A 33 10.88 3.98 -12.74
N ARG A 34 11.07 3.50 -13.98
CA ARG A 34 11.98 4.07 -14.97
C ARG A 34 11.26 4.82 -16.09
N ASP A 35 9.94 5.02 -15.94
CA ASP A 35 9.15 5.70 -16.95
C ASP A 35 9.55 7.19 -17.03
N PRO A 36 9.82 7.74 -18.22
CA PRO A 36 10.20 9.14 -18.38
C PRO A 36 9.11 10.14 -17.94
N ARG A 37 7.87 9.68 -17.74
CA ARG A 37 6.76 10.46 -17.17
C ARG A 37 6.88 10.64 -15.65
N LEU A 38 7.85 10.00 -14.99
CA LEU A 38 8.24 10.31 -13.62
C LEU A 38 9.09 11.58 -13.60
N GLY A 39 8.48 12.69 -13.23
CA GLY A 39 9.16 13.98 -13.06
C GLY A 39 9.70 14.17 -11.63
N ALA A 40 10.36 15.32 -11.41
CA ALA A 40 10.90 15.70 -10.10
C ALA A 40 9.83 15.84 -8.99
N HIS A 41 8.57 16.04 -9.38
CA HIS A 41 7.43 16.16 -8.45
C HIS A 41 6.55 14.90 -8.41
N GLY A 42 7.03 13.79 -8.98
CA GLY A 42 6.30 12.53 -9.07
C GLY A 42 5.78 12.22 -10.48
N PRO A 43 4.96 11.16 -10.61
CA PRO A 43 4.36 10.76 -11.88
C PRO A 43 3.48 11.86 -12.47
N SER A 44 3.46 11.95 -13.80
CA SER A 44 2.46 12.76 -14.51
C SER A 44 1.04 12.33 -14.15
N GLU A 45 0.05 13.20 -14.38
CA GLU A 45 -1.35 12.84 -14.16
C GLU A 45 -1.76 11.63 -15.01
N GLU A 46 -1.27 11.51 -16.26
CA GLU A 46 -1.58 10.37 -17.11
C GLU A 46 -1.05 9.07 -16.54
N LEU A 47 0.22 9.05 -16.10
CA LEU A 47 0.82 7.87 -15.46
C LEU A 47 0.09 7.53 -14.15
N SER A 48 -0.31 8.54 -13.40
CA SER A 48 -1.09 8.36 -12.17
C SER A 48 -2.47 7.75 -12.44
N MET A 49 -3.15 8.17 -13.52
CA MET A 49 -4.45 7.60 -13.92
C MET A 49 -4.30 6.16 -14.42
N GLU A 50 -3.26 5.89 -15.20
CA GLU A 50 -2.93 4.55 -15.72
C GLU A 50 -2.67 3.55 -14.58
N LEU A 51 -1.80 3.91 -13.64
CA LEU A 51 -1.50 3.06 -12.47
C LEU A 51 -2.75 2.82 -11.58
N LYS A 52 -3.62 3.83 -11.43
CA LYS A 52 -4.90 3.68 -10.70
C LYS A 52 -5.87 2.76 -11.44
N ALA A 53 -5.92 2.81 -12.77
CA ALA A 53 -6.75 1.90 -13.56
C ALA A 53 -6.26 0.45 -13.40
N LEU A 54 -4.95 0.21 -13.51
CA LEU A 54 -4.35 -1.11 -13.29
C LEU A 54 -4.60 -1.63 -11.87
N ALA A 55 -4.53 -0.77 -10.86
CA ALA A 55 -4.85 -1.14 -9.48
C ALA A 55 -6.34 -1.46 -9.27
N ARG A 56 -7.25 -0.83 -10.03
CA ARG A 56 -8.69 -1.19 -10.02
C ARG A 56 -8.92 -2.55 -10.65
N GLU A 57 -8.31 -2.82 -11.79
CA GLU A 57 -8.40 -4.12 -12.47
C GLU A 57 -7.84 -5.26 -11.61
N ALA A 58 -6.74 -5.00 -10.89
CA ALA A 58 -6.16 -5.94 -9.91
C ALA A 58 -7.02 -6.13 -8.64
N GLY A 59 -8.14 -5.41 -8.50
CA GLY A 59 -8.99 -5.46 -7.31
C GLY A 59 -8.29 -4.95 -6.05
N LEU A 60 -7.30 -4.07 -6.21
CA LEU A 60 -6.54 -3.43 -5.13
C LEU A 60 -7.05 -2.03 -4.80
N MET A 61 -7.77 -1.39 -5.72
CA MET A 61 -8.60 -0.22 -5.38
C MET A 61 -9.93 -0.69 -4.79
N THR A 62 -9.88 -1.27 -3.59
CA THR A 62 -11.08 -1.43 -2.77
C THR A 62 -11.47 -0.08 -2.16
N PRO A 63 -12.75 0.32 -2.22
CA PRO A 63 -13.20 1.55 -1.58
C PRO A 63 -13.14 1.36 -0.06
N HIS A 64 -12.66 2.40 0.62
CA HIS A 64 -12.54 2.52 2.08
C HIS A 64 -11.45 1.64 2.70
N ILE A 65 -10.47 2.31 3.29
CA ILE A 65 -9.56 1.76 4.29
C ILE A 65 -10.37 0.83 5.18
N LEU A 66 -10.00 -0.46 5.22
CA LEU A 66 -10.57 -1.43 6.16
C LEU A 66 -10.70 -0.75 7.53
N GLU A 67 -11.91 -0.65 8.09
CA GLU A 67 -12.23 0.10 9.32
C GLU A 67 -11.31 -0.22 10.51
N GLY A 68 -10.55 -1.31 10.45
CA GLY A 68 -9.57 -1.71 11.47
C GLY A 68 -8.19 -1.02 11.42
N PHE A 69 -7.77 -0.36 10.32
CA PHE A 69 -6.44 0.29 10.29
C PHE A 69 -6.44 1.71 10.87
N VAL A 70 -7.58 2.41 10.84
CA VAL A 70 -7.68 3.81 11.29
C VAL A 70 -8.22 3.95 12.72
N ARG A 71 -8.76 2.89 13.33
CA ARG A 71 -9.40 2.98 14.65
C ARG A 71 -8.79 2.05 15.70
N GLY A 72 -7.64 2.47 16.23
CA GLY A 72 -6.94 1.90 17.38
C GLY A 72 -5.45 2.05 17.11
N THR A 73 -4.77 3.09 17.59
CA THR A 73 -4.27 3.17 18.98
C THR A 73 -3.86 4.58 19.40
N TRP A 74 -4.37 5.64 18.75
CA TRP A 74 -3.93 7.02 19.03
C TRP A 74 -4.60 7.72 20.23
N LEU A 75 -5.53 7.07 20.93
CA LEU A 75 -6.22 7.66 22.10
C LEU A 75 -5.64 7.25 23.47
N GLU A 76 -4.77 6.24 23.53
CA GLU A 76 -4.14 5.80 24.80
C GLU A 76 -2.72 6.37 25.01
N ALA A 77 -2.09 6.95 23.98
CA ALA A 77 -0.75 7.56 24.10
C ALA A 77 -0.76 9.01 24.64
N GLY A 78 -1.92 9.55 25.02
CA GLY A 78 -2.10 10.95 25.42
C GLY A 78 -2.31 11.19 26.91
N ARG A 79 -2.21 10.18 27.78
CA ARG A 79 -2.20 10.37 29.25
C ARG A 79 -0.89 9.88 29.83
N GLY A 80 0.06 10.79 30.05
CA GLY A 80 1.22 10.45 30.87
C GLY A 80 2.50 11.25 30.62
N LEU A 81 2.43 12.56 30.44
CA LEU A 81 3.57 13.44 30.71
C LEU A 81 3.08 14.66 31.48
N SER A 82 3.31 14.59 32.80
CA SER A 82 3.36 15.63 33.84
C SER A 82 2.43 16.83 33.73
#